data_AF-A0A7M7QFD8-F1
#
_entry.id   AF-A0A7M7QFD8-F1
#
_cell.length_a   1.000
_cell.length_b   1.000
_cell.length_c   1.000
_cell.angle_alpha   90.00
_cell.angle_beta   90.00
_cell.angle_gamma   90.00
#
_symmetry.space_group_name_H-M   'P 1'
#
loop_
_entity.id
_entity.type
_entity.pdbx_description
1 polymer ?
#
loop_
_entity_poly.entity_id
_entity_poly.type
_entity_poly.pdbx_seq_one_letter_code
_entity_poly.pdbx_strand_id
1 'polypeptide(L)'
;MDQNKIDILDITDMGNSKVLIKFKGQKEDTMNGFMTHGPCVIAFTPTATPHMYIANVEYAKEENKNEVIKTYTKSTLQSIMEKMGYIEGKGLGKDLQGRTDPVKAVSNEYRQGLGATALDYYLDHNETNFVNEQEQGPSAIMEEPGEVMRVNKINEKTMLTSIRGNPNDIKANLKQFGPCEIEKVYTDQQGSTKKCTKKPA
;
A
#
# COMPACT_ATOMS: atom_id res chain seq x y z
N MET A 1 1.65 38.63 19.66
CA MET A 1 1.72 37.19 19.91
C MET A 1 0.99 36.95 21.21
N ASP A 2 -0.17 36.30 21.16
CA ASP A 2 -1.06 36.19 22.32
C ASP A 2 -0.44 35.23 23.34
N GLN A 3 0.03 35.77 24.46
CA GLN A 3 0.67 35.02 25.55
C GLN A 3 -0.30 34.11 26.33
N ASN A 4 -1.61 34.17 26.02
CA ASN A 4 -2.67 33.41 26.68
C ASN A 4 -3.17 32.22 25.84
N LYS A 5 -2.42 31.82 24.80
CA LYS A 5 -2.81 30.71 23.94
C LYS A 5 -2.35 29.39 24.56
N ILE A 6 -3.31 28.58 25.00
CA ILE A 6 -3.07 27.21 25.43
C ILE A 6 -2.66 26.40 24.20
N ASP A 7 -1.46 25.83 24.22
CA ASP A 7 -1.01 24.94 23.16
C ASP A 7 -1.43 23.51 23.52
N ILE A 8 -2.60 23.12 23.00
CA ILE A 8 -3.07 21.73 23.07
C ILE A 8 -2.20 20.91 22.12
N LEU A 9 -1.53 19.90 22.66
CA LEU A 9 -0.63 19.02 21.90
C LEU A 9 -1.35 17.76 21.44
N ASP A 10 -2.22 17.22 22.30
CA ASP A 10 -2.93 15.97 22.03
C ASP A 10 -4.20 15.86 22.88
N ILE A 11 -5.20 15.15 22.35
CA ILE A 11 -6.46 14.84 23.02
C ILE A 11 -6.84 13.40 22.75
N THR A 12 -7.14 12.67 23.82
CA THR A 12 -7.58 11.27 23.76
C THR A 12 -8.96 11.14 24.41
N ASP A 13 -9.92 10.56 23.69
CA ASP A 13 -11.21 10.16 24.26
C ASP A 13 -11.02 8.89 25.10
N MET A 14 -11.34 8.97 26.39
CA MET A 14 -11.24 7.85 27.32
C MET A 14 -12.60 7.15 27.55
N GLY A 15 -13.66 7.59 26.84
CA GLY A 15 -15.04 7.13 27.03
C GLY A 15 -15.69 7.70 28.30
N ASN A 16 -17.00 7.45 28.50
CA ASN A 16 -17.73 7.83 29.71
C ASN A 16 -17.58 9.30 30.14
N SER A 17 -17.70 10.25 29.19
CA SER A 17 -17.50 11.70 29.43
C SER A 17 -16.09 12.12 29.87
N LYS A 18 -15.08 11.24 29.77
CA LYS A 18 -13.69 11.50 30.14
C LYS A 18 -12.79 11.76 28.94
N VAL A 19 -11.90 12.73 29.09
CA VAL A 19 -10.90 13.10 28.09
C VAL A 19 -9.54 13.24 28.76
N LEU A 20 -8.50 12.74 28.10
CA LEU A 20 -7.12 13.02 28.45
C LEU A 20 -6.59 14.11 27.51
N ILE A 21 -6.12 15.23 28.07
CA ILE A 21 -5.63 16.36 27.29
C ILE A 21 -4.19 16.63 27.66
N LYS A 22 -3.29 16.56 26.67
CA LYS A 22 -1.89 16.96 26.82
C LYS A 22 -1.73 18.38 26.30
N PHE A 23 -1.23 19.28 27.13
CA PHE A 23 -1.07 20.68 26.76
C PHE A 23 0.20 21.28 27.34
N LYS A 24 0.59 22.43 26.77
CA LYS A 24 1.65 23.28 27.25
C LYS A 24 1.09 24.67 27.55
N GLY A 25 1.31 25.18 28.76
CA GLY A 25 0.79 26.48 29.17
C GLY A 25 0.61 26.64 30.68
N GLN A 26 0.00 27.75 31.08
CA GLN A 26 -0.38 28.01 32.48
C GLN A 26 -1.62 27.18 32.85
N LYS A 27 -1.69 26.73 34.11
CA LYS A 27 -2.77 25.85 34.57
C LYS A 27 -4.10 26.59 34.67
N GLU A 28 -4.06 27.83 35.14
CA GLU A 28 -5.23 28.66 35.44
C GLU A 28 -6.00 29.00 34.16
N ASP A 29 -5.30 29.48 33.13
CA ASP A 29 -5.87 29.76 31.81
C ASP A 29 -6.48 28.49 31.19
N THR A 30 -5.77 27.37 31.33
CA THR A 30 -6.21 26.08 30.79
C THR A 30 -7.47 25.57 31.50
N MET A 31 -7.52 25.74 32.82
CA MET A 31 -8.68 25.37 33.63
C MET A 31 -9.92 26.18 33.24
N ASN A 32 -9.76 27.50 33.07
CA ASN A 32 -10.83 28.36 32.58
C ASN A 32 -11.31 27.93 31.19
N GLY A 33 -10.37 27.62 30.29
CA GLY A 33 -10.66 27.11 28.94
C GLY A 33 -11.55 25.87 28.97
N PHE A 34 -11.18 24.83 29.72
CA PHE A 34 -11.97 23.60 29.83
C PHE A 34 -13.35 23.84 30.43
N MET A 35 -13.46 24.69 31.45
CA MET A 35 -14.74 25.00 32.09
C MET A 35 -15.71 25.79 31.20
N THR A 36 -15.24 26.45 30.12
CA THR A 36 -16.13 27.15 29.19
C THR A 36 -17.11 26.22 28.47
N HIS A 37 -16.73 24.96 28.27
CA HIS A 37 -17.58 23.95 27.62
C HIS A 37 -18.55 23.26 28.60
N GLY A 38 -18.50 23.63 29.88
CA GLY A 38 -19.46 23.18 30.89
C GLY A 38 -18.79 22.65 32.17
N PRO A 39 -19.61 22.21 33.14
CA PRO A 39 -19.12 21.73 34.42
C PRO A 39 -18.30 20.44 34.24
N CYS A 40 -17.08 20.47 34.77
CA CYS A 40 -16.12 19.36 34.71
C CYS A 40 -15.26 19.26 35.96
N VAL A 41 -14.73 18.07 36.21
CA VAL A 41 -13.68 17.80 37.20
C VAL A 41 -12.37 17.63 36.46
N ILE A 42 -11.32 18.32 36.89
CA ILE A 42 -10.02 18.33 36.23
C ILE A 42 -8.93 17.88 37.21
N ALA A 43 -8.13 16.89 36.80
CA ALA A 43 -6.95 16.45 37.54
C ALA A 43 -5.70 16.59 36.67
N PHE A 44 -4.73 17.40 37.13
CA PHE A 44 -3.49 17.67 36.42
C PHE A 44 -2.35 16.76 36.90
N THR A 45 -1.68 16.11 35.95
CA THR A 45 -0.43 15.36 36.16
C THR A 45 0.72 16.14 35.50
N PRO A 46 1.70 16.64 36.27
CA PRO A 46 2.87 17.31 35.71
C PRO A 46 3.76 16.32 34.95
N THR A 47 4.41 16.80 33.89
CA THR A 47 5.42 16.02 33.16
C THR A 47 6.82 16.53 33.45
N ALA A 48 7.86 15.77 33.07
CA ALA A 48 9.26 16.17 33.22
C ALA A 48 9.61 17.49 32.50
N THR A 49 8.88 17.85 31.44
CA THR A 49 9.05 19.12 30.74
C THR A 49 8.32 20.25 31.49
N PRO A 50 9.01 21.36 31.83
CA PRO A 50 8.38 22.50 32.50
C PRO A 50 7.19 23.03 31.71
N HIS A 51 6.12 23.42 32.41
CA HIS A 51 4.87 23.95 31.84
C HIS A 51 4.14 22.98 30.89
N MET A 52 4.46 21.69 30.95
CA MET A 52 3.74 20.65 30.22
C MET A 52 2.96 19.78 31.20
N TYR A 53 1.69 19.58 30.90
CA TYR A 53 0.76 18.87 31.77
C TYR A 53 -0.10 17.90 30.97
N ILE A 54 -0.52 16.85 31.67
CA ILE A 54 -1.56 15.95 31.23
C ILE A 54 -2.76 16.21 32.15
N ALA A 55 -3.89 16.62 31.58
CA ALA A 55 -5.13 16.82 32.31
C ALA A 55 -6.09 15.64 32.05
N ASN A 56 -6.53 15.00 33.11
CA ASN A 56 -7.72 14.14 33.07
C ASN A 56 -8.93 15.03 33.32
N VAL A 57 -9.78 15.18 32.32
CA VAL A 57 -10.99 16.02 32.41
C VAL A 57 -12.22 15.12 32.31
N GLU A 58 -13.06 15.16 33.33
CA GLU A 58 -14.34 14.46 33.37
C GLU A 58 -15.48 15.47 33.30
N TYR A 59 -16.21 15.47 32.18
CA TYR A 59 -17.37 16.34 31.99
C TYR A 59 -18.62 15.72 32.58
N ALA A 60 -19.53 16.55 33.10
CA ALA A 60 -20.81 16.07 33.62
C ALA A 60 -21.73 15.47 32.53
N LYS A 61 -21.54 15.89 31.28
CA LYS A 61 -22.32 15.42 30.11
C LYS A 61 -21.37 15.04 28.98
N GLU A 62 -21.75 14.01 28.23
CA GLU A 62 -20.99 13.54 27.07
C GLU A 62 -21.02 14.54 25.89
N GLU A 63 -22.08 15.34 25.77
CA GLU A 63 -22.18 16.40 24.76
C GLU A 63 -21.04 17.41 24.89
N ASN A 64 -20.75 17.85 26.12
CA ASN A 64 -19.65 18.78 26.43
C ASN A 64 -18.29 18.16 26.09
N LYS A 65 -18.11 16.86 26.38
CA LYS A 65 -16.92 16.08 26.00
C LYS A 65 -16.69 16.16 24.49
N ASN A 66 -17.74 15.90 23.71
CA ASN A 66 -17.67 15.87 22.25
C ASN A 66 -17.36 17.26 21.67
N GLU A 67 -17.94 18.32 22.25
CA GLU A 67 -17.65 19.70 21.85
C GLU A 67 -16.18 20.07 22.07
N VAL A 68 -15.62 19.68 23.22
CA VAL A 68 -14.21 19.92 23.57
C VAL A 68 -13.29 19.19 22.59
N ILE A 69 -13.53 17.89 22.36
CA ILE A 69 -12.77 17.11 21.39
C ILE A 69 -12.84 17.78 20.02
N LYS A 70 -14.04 18.18 19.55
CA LYS A 70 -14.21 18.84 18.26
C LYS A 70 -13.46 20.17 18.20
N THR A 71 -13.54 20.98 19.25
CA THR A 71 -12.93 22.32 19.29
C THR A 71 -11.42 22.25 19.19
N TYR A 72 -10.81 21.31 19.91
CA TYR A 72 -9.36 21.23 20.04
C TYR A 72 -8.70 20.25 19.05
N THR A 73 -9.42 19.30 18.48
CA THR A 73 -8.90 18.49 17.34
C THR A 73 -9.04 19.23 16.02
N LYS A 74 -9.93 20.22 15.92
CA LYS A 74 -10.11 21.04 14.72
C LYS A 74 -8.86 21.84 14.40
N SER A 75 -8.21 21.44 13.32
CA SER A 75 -7.03 22.15 12.81
C SER A 75 -7.39 23.54 12.28
N THR A 76 -6.41 24.45 12.28
CA THR A 76 -6.55 25.78 11.66
C THR A 76 -6.99 25.67 10.19
N LEU A 77 -6.51 24.66 9.47
CA LEU A 77 -6.87 24.41 8.07
C LEU A 77 -8.34 24.02 7.93
N GLN A 78 -8.85 23.16 8.82
CA GLN A 78 -10.26 22.77 8.82
C GLN A 78 -11.18 23.98 9.11
N SER A 79 -10.77 24.88 10.01
CA SER A 79 -11.48 26.15 10.26
C SER A 79 -11.51 27.06 9.01
N ILE A 80 -10.42 27.14 8.25
CA ILE A 80 -10.37 27.88 6.99
C ILE A 80 -11.29 27.22 5.95
N MET A 81 -11.27 25.90 5.83
CA MET A 81 -12.13 25.16 4.89
C MET A 81 -13.61 25.41 5.16
N GLU A 82 -14.05 25.33 6.42
CA GLU A 82 -15.44 25.59 6.79
C GLU A 82 -15.87 27.03 6.48
N LYS A 83 -15.00 28.02 6.72
CA LYS A 83 -15.28 29.42 6.35
C LYS A 83 -15.46 29.61 4.85
N MET A 84 -14.88 28.74 4.04
CA MET A 84 -15.06 28.71 2.58
C MET A 84 -16.28 27.89 2.14
N GLY A 85 -17.11 27.43 3.08
CA GLY A 85 -18.33 26.66 2.81
C GLY A 85 -18.13 25.15 2.76
N TYR A 86 -16.98 24.63 3.20
CA TYR A 86 -16.80 23.18 3.35
C TYR A 86 -17.75 22.62 4.42
N ILE A 87 -18.36 21.48 4.11
CA ILE A 87 -19.21 20.74 5.04
C ILE A 87 -18.46 19.46 5.44
N GLU A 88 -18.23 19.31 6.75
CA GLU A 88 -17.54 18.16 7.32
C GLU A 88 -18.21 16.84 6.90
N GLY A 89 -17.40 15.89 6.42
CA GLY A 89 -17.87 14.58 5.97
C GLY A 89 -18.50 14.55 4.58
N LYS A 90 -18.46 15.67 3.83
CA LYS A 90 -18.94 15.73 2.44
C LYS A 90 -17.80 15.98 1.45
N GLY A 91 -18.07 15.63 0.19
CA GLY A 91 -17.19 15.93 -0.93
C GLY A 91 -17.13 17.42 -1.25
N LEU A 92 -16.03 17.85 -1.88
CA LEU A 92 -15.92 19.20 -2.46
C LEU A 92 -16.64 19.27 -3.82
N GLY A 93 -16.93 20.48 -4.29
CA GLY A 93 -17.61 20.73 -5.57
C GLY A 93 -19.03 21.28 -5.38
N LYS A 94 -19.65 21.71 -6.48
CA LYS A 94 -20.96 22.39 -6.46
C LYS A 94 -22.06 21.54 -5.82
N ASP A 95 -22.04 20.24 -6.08
CA ASP A 95 -23.06 19.28 -5.66
C ASP A 95 -22.49 18.29 -4.63
N LEU A 96 -21.39 18.65 -3.96
CA LEU A 96 -20.68 17.80 -2.99
C LEU A 96 -20.21 16.44 -3.56
N GLN A 97 -19.97 16.39 -4.87
CA GLN A 97 -19.66 15.17 -5.62
C GLN A 97 -18.19 14.73 -5.53
N GLY A 98 -17.32 15.57 -4.99
CA GLY A 98 -15.92 15.28 -4.83
C GLY A 98 -15.70 14.10 -3.88
N ARG A 99 -14.56 13.43 -4.05
CA ARG A 99 -14.19 12.30 -3.18
C ARG A 99 -13.88 12.80 -1.77
N THR A 100 -14.38 12.11 -0.75
CA THR A 100 -14.12 12.38 0.67
C THR A 100 -12.73 11.92 1.10
N ASP A 101 -12.36 10.72 0.64
CA ASP A 101 -11.11 10.08 1.04
C ASP A 101 -10.01 10.32 0.00
N PRO A 102 -8.77 10.58 0.41
CA PRO A 102 -7.65 10.68 -0.53
C PRO A 102 -7.48 9.40 -1.38
N VAL A 103 -6.99 9.57 -2.60
CA VAL A 103 -6.56 8.44 -3.43
C VAL A 103 -5.15 8.05 -3.01
N LYS A 104 -4.96 6.79 -2.60
CA LYS A 104 -3.63 6.26 -2.27
C LYS A 104 -2.90 5.88 -3.54
N ALA A 105 -1.68 6.38 -3.72
CA ALA A 105 -0.79 5.90 -4.76
C ALA A 105 -0.02 4.67 -4.24
N VAL A 106 0.16 3.66 -5.10
CA VAL A 106 1.03 2.51 -4.82
C VAL A 106 2.44 2.85 -5.30
N SER A 107 3.43 2.71 -4.44
CA SER A 107 4.84 2.95 -4.78
C SER A 107 5.38 1.88 -5.73
N ASN A 108 6.10 2.29 -6.78
CA ASN A 108 6.92 1.36 -7.57
C ASN A 108 8.26 1.17 -6.87
N GLU A 109 8.29 0.22 -5.94
CA GLU A 109 9.51 -0.15 -5.24
C GLU A 109 10.52 -0.76 -6.20
N TYR A 110 11.79 -0.39 -6.05
CA TYR A 110 12.91 -0.96 -6.81
C TYR A 110 12.79 -0.93 -8.34
N ARG A 111 11.93 -0.04 -8.89
CA ARG A 111 11.66 0.08 -10.35
C ARG A 111 11.22 -1.25 -10.96
N GLN A 112 10.45 -2.03 -10.23
CA GLN A 112 9.91 -3.28 -10.73
C GLN A 112 9.01 -3.04 -11.96
N GLY A 113 8.89 -4.09 -12.78
CA GLY A 113 7.95 -4.09 -13.90
C GLY A 113 6.51 -3.99 -13.42
N LEU A 114 5.62 -3.49 -14.29
CA LEU A 114 4.19 -3.51 -14.02
C LEU A 114 3.72 -4.93 -13.72
N GLY A 115 2.93 -5.10 -12.66
CA GLY A 115 2.44 -6.40 -12.22
C GLY A 115 3.35 -7.18 -11.27
N ALA A 116 4.51 -6.63 -10.88
CA ALA A 116 5.40 -7.33 -9.94
C ALA A 116 4.76 -7.60 -8.56
N THR A 117 3.91 -6.68 -8.06
CA THR A 117 3.14 -6.85 -6.83
C THR A 117 1.82 -7.62 -7.02
N ALA A 118 1.49 -8.03 -8.25
CA ALA A 118 0.22 -8.72 -8.51
C ALA A 118 0.15 -10.07 -7.78
N LEU A 119 1.28 -10.77 -7.66
CA LEU A 119 1.31 -12.07 -6.98
C LEU A 119 1.05 -11.95 -5.48
N ASP A 120 1.61 -10.93 -4.83
CA ASP A 120 1.38 -10.63 -3.42
C ASP A 120 -0.07 -10.17 -3.18
N TYR A 121 -0.64 -9.44 -4.14
CA TYR A 121 -2.04 -9.02 -4.10
C TYR A 121 -3.03 -10.20 -4.15
N TYR A 122 -2.73 -11.26 -4.92
CA TYR A 122 -3.60 -12.45 -4.99
C TYR A 122 -3.52 -13.36 -3.76
N LEU A 123 -2.38 -13.40 -3.06
CA LEU A 123 -2.22 -14.20 -1.85
C LEU A 123 -3.01 -13.62 -0.65
N ASP A 124 -3.18 -12.30 -0.60
CA ASP A 124 -3.85 -11.60 0.50
C ASP A 124 -5.39 -11.53 0.35
N HIS A 125 -5.95 -11.79 -0.84
CA HIS A 125 -7.39 -11.60 -1.15
C HIS A 125 -8.18 -12.90 -1.44
N ASN A 126 -7.59 -14.08 -1.19
CA ASN A 126 -8.21 -15.38 -1.47
C ASN A 126 -9.41 -15.77 -0.56
N GLU A 127 -9.93 -14.87 0.28
CA GLU A 127 -11.22 -15.05 0.97
C GLU A 127 -12.41 -14.37 0.28
N THR A 128 -12.27 -13.91 -0.96
CA THR A 128 -13.43 -13.46 -1.72
C THR A 128 -13.86 -14.52 -2.73
N ASN A 129 -14.97 -15.19 -2.41
CA ASN A 129 -15.70 -16.15 -3.25
C ASN A 129 -16.19 -15.50 -4.56
N PHE A 130 -15.28 -15.19 -5.49
CA PHE A 130 -15.65 -14.95 -6.88
C PHE A 130 -15.74 -16.30 -7.59
N VAL A 131 -16.98 -16.70 -7.88
CA VAL A 131 -17.27 -17.85 -8.75
C VAL A 131 -16.66 -17.56 -10.12
N ASN A 132 -15.66 -18.34 -10.51
CA ASN A 132 -15.07 -18.31 -11.84
C ASN A 132 -16.03 -18.95 -12.85
N GLU A 133 -16.99 -18.18 -13.36
CA GLU A 133 -17.66 -18.50 -14.63
C GLU A 133 -16.88 -17.88 -15.80
N GLN A 134 -15.69 -18.42 -16.05
CA GLN A 134 -15.08 -18.41 -17.37
C GLN A 134 -14.41 -19.77 -17.58
N GLU A 135 -15.22 -20.77 -17.94
CA GLU A 135 -14.74 -21.85 -18.81
C GLU A 135 -14.43 -21.24 -20.19
N GLN A 136 -13.33 -20.49 -20.28
CA GLN A 136 -12.59 -20.43 -21.53
C GLN A 136 -11.73 -21.67 -21.55
N GLY A 137 -12.21 -22.68 -22.27
CA GLY A 137 -11.43 -23.88 -22.58
C GLY A 137 -10.02 -23.49 -23.05
N PRO A 138 -9.00 -24.32 -22.77
CA PRO A 138 -7.62 -23.99 -23.05
C PRO A 138 -7.49 -23.53 -24.50
N SER A 139 -7.05 -22.28 -24.69
CA SER A 139 -6.70 -21.76 -26.00
C SER A 139 -5.79 -22.78 -26.67
N ALA A 140 -6.24 -23.33 -27.79
CA ALA A 140 -5.44 -24.24 -28.59
C ALA A 140 -4.10 -23.56 -28.87
N ILE A 141 -3.06 -23.99 -28.15
CA ILE A 141 -1.69 -23.68 -28.47
C ILE A 141 -1.48 -24.41 -29.79
N MET A 142 -1.55 -23.68 -30.90
CA MET A 142 -1.07 -24.21 -32.17
C MET A 142 0.39 -24.59 -31.93
N GLU A 143 0.69 -25.89 -31.99
CA GLU A 143 2.04 -26.43 -31.84
C GLU A 143 2.89 -25.93 -33.01
N GLU A 144 3.50 -24.76 -32.86
CA GLU A 144 4.48 -24.30 -33.84
C GLU A 144 5.75 -25.16 -33.74
N PRO A 145 6.23 -25.73 -34.86
CA PRO A 145 7.46 -26.51 -34.88
C PRO A 145 8.64 -25.63 -34.45
N GLY A 146 9.44 -26.15 -33.52
CA GLY A 146 10.40 -25.35 -32.74
C GLY A 146 11.27 -24.41 -33.59
N GLU A 147 11.18 -23.12 -33.30
CA GLU A 147 11.86 -22.06 -34.05
C GLU A 147 13.25 -21.78 -33.46
N VAL A 148 14.28 -21.71 -34.32
CA VAL A 148 15.65 -21.38 -33.90
C VAL A 148 15.77 -19.88 -33.67
N MET A 149 15.93 -19.50 -32.41
CA MET A 149 16.00 -18.10 -32.00
C MET A 149 17.42 -17.51 -32.16
N ARG A 150 18.45 -18.31 -31.90
CA ARG A 150 19.86 -17.85 -31.93
C ARG A 150 20.85 -19.01 -32.04
N VAL A 151 21.92 -18.85 -32.82
CA VAL A 151 23.06 -19.78 -32.88
C VAL A 151 24.35 -19.04 -32.55
N ASN A 152 25.12 -19.55 -31.59
CA ASN A 152 26.43 -19.03 -31.19
C ASN A 152 27.51 -20.10 -31.39
N LYS A 153 28.59 -19.79 -32.10
CA LYS A 153 29.76 -20.67 -32.19
C LYS A 153 30.57 -20.57 -30.91
N ILE A 154 30.74 -21.69 -30.20
CA ILE A 154 31.58 -21.74 -28.98
C ILE A 154 33.04 -22.02 -29.36
N ASN A 155 33.27 -22.94 -30.29
CA ASN A 155 34.59 -23.23 -30.86
C ASN A 155 34.44 -23.84 -32.27
N GLU A 156 35.52 -24.24 -32.92
CA GLU A 156 35.50 -24.82 -34.28
C GLU A 156 34.59 -26.05 -34.42
N LYS A 157 34.39 -26.80 -33.33
CA LYS A 157 33.65 -28.07 -33.32
C LYS A 157 32.32 -28.00 -32.56
N THR A 158 31.99 -26.87 -31.93
CA THR A 158 30.88 -26.75 -30.98
C THR A 158 30.06 -25.49 -31.19
N MET A 159 28.74 -25.64 -31.25
CA MET A 159 27.78 -24.53 -31.35
C MET A 159 26.69 -24.64 -30.28
N LEU A 160 26.28 -23.49 -29.73
CA LEU A 160 25.15 -23.34 -28.83
C LEU A 160 23.97 -22.77 -29.61
N THR A 161 22.85 -23.48 -29.61
CA THR A 161 21.62 -23.06 -30.29
C THR A 161 20.50 -22.88 -29.28
N SER A 162 19.84 -21.73 -29.32
CA SER A 162 18.64 -21.42 -28.54
C SER A 162 17.42 -21.65 -29.42
N ILE A 163 16.51 -22.50 -28.97
CA ILE A 163 15.31 -22.92 -29.71
C ILE A 163 14.10 -22.70 -28.79
N ARG A 164 13.05 -22.11 -29.34
CA ARG A 164 11.75 -22.00 -28.67
C ARG A 164 10.90 -23.19 -29.07
N GLY A 165 10.35 -23.92 -28.10
CA GLY A 165 9.47 -25.07 -28.36
C GLY A 165 9.61 -26.18 -27.32
N ASN A 166 8.77 -27.22 -27.46
CA ASN A 166 8.76 -28.38 -26.57
C ASN A 166 10.09 -29.16 -26.67
N PRO A 167 10.81 -29.38 -25.54
CA PRO A 167 12.09 -30.08 -25.53
C PRO A 167 12.06 -31.48 -26.15
N ASN A 168 10.94 -32.21 -26.00
CA ASN A 168 10.81 -33.59 -26.48
C ASN A 168 10.75 -33.65 -28.01
N ASP A 169 10.00 -32.73 -28.62
CA ASP A 169 9.81 -32.65 -30.08
C ASP A 169 11.05 -32.11 -30.80
N ILE A 170 11.74 -31.15 -30.16
CA ILE A 170 13.04 -30.64 -30.61
C ILE A 170 14.08 -31.76 -30.63
N LYS A 171 14.10 -32.63 -29.61
CA LYS A 171 15.03 -33.76 -29.54
C LYS A 171 14.75 -34.81 -30.62
N ALA A 172 13.49 -35.05 -30.96
CA ALA A 172 13.08 -35.98 -32.01
C ALA A 172 13.44 -35.46 -33.41
N ASN A 173 13.07 -34.21 -33.73
CA ASN A 173 13.38 -33.58 -35.02
C ASN A 173 14.90 -33.48 -35.27
N LEU A 174 15.71 -33.21 -34.24
CA LEU A 174 17.15 -33.05 -34.44
C LEU A 174 17.89 -34.37 -34.71
N LYS A 175 17.27 -35.54 -34.47
CA LYS A 175 17.82 -36.83 -34.92
C LYS A 175 17.78 -37.00 -36.44
N GLN A 176 16.94 -36.23 -37.14
CA GLN A 176 16.78 -36.34 -38.59
C GLN A 176 17.93 -35.68 -39.39
N PHE A 177 18.72 -34.80 -38.77
CA PHE A 177 19.77 -34.02 -39.44
C PHE A 177 21.17 -34.68 -39.42
N GLY A 178 21.24 -36.00 -39.18
CA GLY A 178 22.50 -36.76 -39.14
C GLY A 178 23.21 -36.74 -37.76
N PRO A 179 24.38 -37.39 -37.63
CA PRO A 179 25.01 -37.68 -36.34
C PRO A 179 25.64 -36.43 -35.70
N CYS A 180 24.82 -35.58 -35.08
CA CYS A 180 25.30 -34.52 -34.18
C CYS A 180 25.18 -34.99 -32.74
N GLU A 181 26.30 -35.00 -32.00
CA GLU A 181 26.30 -35.33 -30.58
C GLU A 181 25.71 -34.16 -29.78
N ILE A 182 24.58 -34.42 -29.12
CA ILE A 182 23.90 -33.47 -28.26
C ILE A 182 24.52 -33.58 -26.87
N GLU A 183 25.30 -32.59 -26.46
CA GLU A 183 25.98 -32.66 -25.16
C GLU A 183 25.05 -32.32 -24.00
N LYS A 184 24.26 -31.24 -24.13
CA LYS A 184 23.36 -30.78 -23.06
C LYS A 184 22.14 -30.06 -23.64
N VAL A 185 20.97 -30.30 -23.03
CA VAL A 185 19.71 -29.59 -23.27
C VAL A 185 19.22 -29.07 -21.92
N TYR A 186 18.94 -27.78 -21.84
CA TYR A 186 18.38 -27.13 -20.64
C TYR A 186 17.22 -26.23 -21.04
N THR A 187 16.15 -26.25 -20.27
CA THR A 187 14.99 -25.37 -20.43
C THR A 187 14.97 -24.40 -19.27
N ASP A 188 14.90 -23.10 -19.56
CA ASP A 188 14.71 -22.10 -18.51
C ASP A 188 13.26 -22.06 -18.00
N GLN A 189 13.06 -21.39 -16.87
CA GLN A 189 11.75 -21.20 -16.24
C GLN A 189 10.77 -20.40 -17.12
N GLN A 190 11.24 -19.85 -18.25
CA GLN A 190 10.46 -19.12 -19.24
C GLN A 190 10.14 -19.97 -20.48
N GLY A 191 10.44 -21.28 -20.46
CA GLY A 191 10.15 -22.22 -21.54
C GLY A 191 11.12 -22.14 -22.73
N SER A 192 12.24 -21.42 -22.61
CA SER A 192 13.24 -21.35 -23.68
C SER A 192 14.27 -22.47 -23.52
N THR A 193 14.47 -23.23 -24.60
CA THR A 193 15.36 -24.40 -24.59
C THR A 193 16.72 -24.06 -25.21
N LYS A 194 17.80 -24.27 -24.47
CA LYS A 194 19.19 -24.10 -24.93
C LYS A 194 19.82 -25.46 -25.18
N LYS A 195 20.45 -25.64 -26.33
CA LYS A 195 21.09 -26.89 -26.74
C LYS A 195 22.55 -26.66 -27.13
N CYS A 196 23.45 -27.47 -26.57
CA CYS A 196 24.84 -27.54 -26.99
C CYS A 196 25.03 -28.74 -27.94
N THR A 197 25.56 -28.49 -29.14
CA THR A 197 25.81 -29.52 -30.16
C THR A 197 27.27 -29.52 -30.57
N LYS A 198 27.85 -30.72 -30.67
CA LYS A 198 29.20 -30.96 -31.17
C LYS A 198 29.13 -31.62 -32.54
N LYS A 199 29.91 -31.11 -33.51
CA LYS A 199 30.05 -31.73 -34.83
C LYS A 199 30.94 -32.98 -34.71
N PRO A 200 30.60 -34.10 -35.36
CA PRO A 200 31.50 -35.24 -35.48
C PRO A 200 32.74 -34.83 -36.29
N ALA A 201 33.87 -35.51 -36.03
CA ALA A 201 35.14 -35.28 -36.70
C ALA A 201 35.10 -35.64 -38.18
#